data_AF-A0A1U7I505-F1
#
_entry.id   AF-A0A1U7I505-F1
#
_cell.length_a   1.000
_cell.length_b   1.000
_cell.length_c   1.000
_cell.angle_alpha   90.00
_cell.angle_beta   90.00
_cell.angle_gamma   90.00
#
_symmetry.space_group_name_H-M   'P 1'
#
loop_
_entity.id
_entity.type
_entity.pdbx_description
1 polymer ?
#
loop_
_entity_poly.entity_id
_entity_poly.type
_entity_poly.pdbx_seq_one_letter_code
_entity_poly.pdbx_strand_id
1 'polypeptide(L)'
;MPVSSYELDREVFQLLKNGKRQLDNWQGAASSIADYVASWGVERFWAMSRSQALLGGRMPDAATGSEEEKRYFAWGVARVVLCKIVGNDLRIQETMTTEDFQNRFQNLDFNQQVLLTDLLMEISDTIQFWTMRLKDAKDCNTQV
;
A
#
# COMPACT_ATOMS: atom_id res chain seq x y z
N MET A 1 7.03 -19.21 1.87
CA MET A 1 7.37 -19.18 0.43
C MET A 1 8.17 -17.92 0.18
N PRO A 2 9.34 -17.96 -0.48
CA PRO A 2 10.03 -16.73 -0.84
C PRO A 2 9.18 -16.02 -1.90
N VAL A 3 8.64 -14.85 -1.55
CA VAL A 3 8.07 -13.94 -2.53
C VAL A 3 9.21 -13.62 -3.48
N SER A 4 9.06 -13.92 -4.77
CA SER A 4 10.08 -13.53 -5.74
C SER A 4 10.06 -12.01 -5.79
N SER A 5 11.16 -11.35 -5.42
CA SER A 5 11.27 -9.88 -5.44
C SER A 5 10.81 -9.27 -6.77
N TYR A 6 11.01 -10.00 -7.87
CA TYR A 6 10.55 -9.63 -9.20
C TYR A 6 9.02 -9.51 -9.34
N GLU A 7 8.26 -10.36 -8.66
CA GLU A 7 6.80 -10.30 -8.65
C GLU A 7 6.29 -9.10 -7.83
N LEU A 8 6.92 -8.84 -6.69
CA LEU A 8 6.62 -7.69 -5.84
C LEU A 8 6.85 -6.36 -6.59
N ASP A 9 8.04 -6.19 -7.18
CA ASP A 9 8.39 -5.01 -7.97
C ASP A 9 7.40 -4.74 -9.11
N ARG A 10 7.05 -5.80 -9.84
CA ARG A 10 6.11 -5.71 -10.96
C ARG A 10 4.73 -5.27 -10.52
N GLU A 11 4.19 -5.86 -9.46
CA GLU A 11 2.85 -5.56 -8.95
C GLU A 11 2.75 -4.14 -8.41
N VAL A 12 3.73 -3.71 -7.61
CA VAL A 12 3.82 -2.34 -7.10
C VAL A 12 3.87 -1.34 -8.25
N PHE A 13 4.77 -1.55 -9.21
CA PHE A 13 4.93 -0.62 -10.34
C PHE A 13 3.67 -0.51 -11.19
N GLN A 14 3.01 -1.63 -11.51
CA GLN A 14 1.76 -1.64 -12.30
C GLN A 14 0.66 -0.82 -11.63
N LEU A 15 0.49 -0.98 -10.31
CA LEU A 15 -0.53 -0.26 -9.56
C LEU A 15 -0.18 1.23 -9.43
N LEU A 16 1.06 1.58 -9.11
CA LEU A 16 1.49 2.98 -8.97
C LEU A 16 1.38 3.76 -10.29
N LYS A 17 1.58 3.11 -11.44
CA LYS A 17 1.47 3.75 -12.76
C LYS A 17 0.10 4.38 -13.00
N ASN A 18 -0.96 3.84 -12.41
CA ASN A 18 -2.31 4.39 -12.50
C ASN A 18 -2.40 5.80 -11.88
N GLY A 19 -1.60 6.07 -10.85
CA GLY A 19 -1.52 7.37 -10.18
C GLY A 19 -0.47 8.33 -10.70
N LYS A 20 0.27 7.98 -11.77
CA LYS A 20 1.41 8.77 -12.27
C LYS A 20 1.06 10.23 -12.58
N ARG A 21 -0.15 10.51 -13.09
CA ARG A 21 -0.58 11.87 -13.46
C ARG A 21 -0.75 12.80 -12.26
N GLN A 22 -1.01 12.23 -11.09
CA GLN A 22 -1.27 12.96 -9.84
C GLN A 22 -0.21 12.67 -8.78
N LEU A 23 1.01 12.36 -9.21
CA LEU A 23 2.13 11.97 -8.34
C LEU A 23 2.35 12.95 -7.17
N ASP A 24 2.19 14.25 -7.41
CA ASP A 24 2.41 15.29 -6.41
C ASP A 24 1.44 15.18 -5.23
N ASN A 25 0.26 14.59 -5.44
CA ASN A 25 -0.79 14.47 -4.44
C ASN A 25 -0.49 13.37 -3.40
N TRP A 26 0.30 12.35 -3.77
CA TRP A 26 0.49 11.14 -2.96
C TRP A 26 1.94 10.76 -2.66
N GLN A 27 2.91 11.27 -3.41
CA GLN A 27 4.33 10.92 -3.21
C GLN A 27 4.83 11.18 -1.78
N GLY A 28 4.38 12.26 -1.14
CA GLY A 28 4.81 12.61 0.21
C GLY A 28 4.20 11.73 1.30
N ALA A 29 3.08 11.06 1.01
CA ALA A 29 2.49 10.08 1.93
C ALA A 29 3.05 8.68 1.70
N ALA A 30 3.59 8.38 0.51
CA ALA A 30 4.23 7.11 0.22
C ALA A 30 5.50 6.89 1.08
N SER A 31 6.24 7.96 1.39
CA SER A 31 7.47 7.86 2.18
C SER A 31 7.24 7.53 3.66
N SER A 32 6.03 7.71 4.18
CA SER A 32 5.74 7.47 5.60
C SER A 32 5.15 6.09 5.91
N ILE A 33 4.94 5.22 4.90
CA ILE A 33 4.30 3.93 5.11
C ILE A 33 5.15 3.03 6.03
N ALA A 34 6.45 2.90 5.75
CA ALA A 34 7.37 2.08 6.54
C ALA A 34 7.44 2.54 8.01
N ASP A 35 7.70 3.83 8.23
CA ASP A 35 7.75 4.43 9.57
C ASP A 35 6.45 4.23 10.35
N TYR A 36 5.30 4.31 9.65
CA TYR A 36 4.00 4.12 10.25
C TYR A 36 3.76 2.67 10.65
N VAL A 37 4.06 1.71 9.77
CA VAL A 37 3.93 0.27 10.08
C VAL A 37 4.83 -0.10 11.26
N ALA A 38 6.07 0.38 11.29
CA ALA A 38 7.00 0.14 12.39
C ALA A 38 6.53 0.73 13.72
N SER A 39 5.94 1.93 13.70
CA SER A 39 5.51 2.63 14.93
C SER A 39 4.15 2.17 15.45
N TRP A 40 3.23 1.82 14.55
CA TRP A 40 1.82 1.67 14.85
C TRP A 40 1.24 0.31 14.50
N GLY A 41 1.98 -0.52 13.76
CA GLY A 41 1.61 -1.88 13.43
C GLY A 41 0.67 -2.01 12.23
N VAL A 42 0.49 -3.27 11.83
CA VAL A 42 -0.26 -3.68 10.62
C VAL A 42 -1.75 -3.33 10.70
N GLU A 43 -2.38 -3.46 11.87
CA GLU A 43 -3.82 -3.17 12.03
C GLU A 43 -4.15 -1.69 11.81
N ARG A 44 -3.30 -0.78 12.33
CA ARG A 44 -3.48 0.66 12.14
C ARG A 44 -3.15 1.08 10.72
N PHE A 45 -2.12 0.48 10.12
CA PHE A 45 -1.86 0.64 8.69
C PHE A 45 -3.09 0.24 7.86
N TRP A 46 -3.71 -0.91 8.15
CA TRP A 46 -4.89 -1.38 7.43
C TRP A 46 -6.03 -0.37 7.51
N ALA A 47 -6.31 0.16 8.71
CA ALA A 47 -7.32 1.19 8.90
C ALA A 47 -7.05 2.46 8.08
N MET A 48 -5.79 2.92 8.04
CA MET A 48 -5.35 4.13 7.35
C MET A 48 -5.22 3.99 5.84
N SER A 49 -4.96 2.78 5.35
CA SER A 49 -4.86 2.48 3.92
C SER A 49 -6.21 2.57 3.17
N ARG A 50 -7.28 2.85 3.92
CA ARG A 50 -8.63 3.17 3.44
C ARG A 50 -8.91 4.63 3.81
N SER A 51 -9.54 5.40 2.92
CA SER A 51 -9.71 6.84 3.15
C SER A 51 -10.59 7.14 4.38
N GLN A 52 -10.43 8.32 5.00
CA GLN A 52 -11.28 8.76 6.12
C GLN A 52 -12.75 9.00 5.73
N ALA A 53 -13.05 9.27 4.46
CA ALA A 53 -14.43 9.27 3.96
C ALA A 53 -15.07 7.86 4.00
N LEU A 54 -14.24 6.84 4.26
CA LEU A 54 -14.51 5.44 4.05
C LEU A 54 -14.08 4.63 5.29
N LEU A 55 -14.68 4.93 6.45
CA LEU A 55 -14.85 4.01 7.59
C LEU A 55 -15.43 2.66 7.08
N GLY A 56 -14.58 1.81 6.48
CA GLY A 56 -14.96 0.57 5.79
C GLY A 56 -15.11 0.63 4.25
N GLY A 57 -14.61 1.64 3.55
CA GLY A 57 -14.87 1.83 2.10
C GLY A 57 -13.71 1.63 1.10
N ARG A 58 -14.00 1.82 -0.20
CA ARG A 58 -13.25 1.36 -1.39
C ARG A 58 -11.76 1.81 -1.48
N MET A 59 -11.00 1.18 -2.38
CA MET A 59 -9.61 1.55 -2.69
C MET A 59 -9.53 3.04 -3.09
N PRO A 60 -8.58 3.82 -2.54
CA PRO A 60 -8.38 5.20 -2.96
C PRO A 60 -7.98 5.24 -4.44
N ASP A 61 -8.63 6.10 -5.22
CA ASP A 61 -8.28 6.32 -6.62
C ASP A 61 -7.39 7.56 -6.73
N ALA A 62 -6.28 7.41 -7.45
CA ALA A 62 -5.37 8.51 -7.75
C ALA A 62 -5.93 9.50 -8.78
N ALA A 63 -7.14 9.31 -9.30
CA ALA A 63 -7.76 10.21 -10.27
C ALA A 63 -8.98 10.95 -9.71
N THR A 64 -9.84 10.23 -9.00
CA THR A 64 -11.16 10.70 -8.55
C THR A 64 -11.30 10.52 -7.03
N GLY A 65 -11.52 11.63 -6.31
CA GLY A 65 -11.68 11.62 -4.87
C GLY A 65 -11.37 12.97 -4.24
N SER A 66 -11.57 13.09 -2.93
CA SER A 66 -11.08 14.22 -2.16
C SER A 66 -9.55 14.30 -2.19
N GLU A 67 -8.96 15.45 -1.90
CA GLU A 67 -7.49 15.58 -1.82
C GLU A 67 -6.88 14.61 -0.79
N GLU A 68 -7.63 14.31 0.26
CA GLU A 68 -7.22 13.32 1.26
C GLU A 68 -7.23 11.89 0.71
N GLU A 69 -8.23 11.52 -0.09
CA GLU A 69 -8.28 10.21 -0.77
C GLU A 69 -7.10 10.00 -1.71
N LYS A 70 -6.78 11.02 -2.50
CA LYS A 70 -5.64 10.97 -3.41
C LYS A 70 -4.35 10.77 -2.65
N ARG A 71 -4.17 11.45 -1.51
CA ARG A 71 -2.97 11.35 -0.67
C ARG A 71 -2.69 9.93 -0.19
N TYR A 72 -3.72 9.16 0.15
CA TYR A 72 -3.57 7.78 0.62
C TYR A 72 -3.54 6.72 -0.48
N PHE A 73 -3.46 7.12 -1.76
CA PHE A 73 -3.38 6.19 -2.88
C PHE A 73 -2.26 5.14 -2.72
N ALA A 74 -1.04 5.56 -2.40
CA ALA A 74 0.11 4.66 -2.23
C ALA A 74 -0.11 3.64 -1.09
N TRP A 75 -0.85 4.03 -0.04
CA TRP A 75 -1.20 3.13 1.06
C TRP A 75 -2.22 2.08 0.59
N GLY A 76 -3.18 2.50 -0.24
CA GLY A 76 -4.10 1.59 -0.93
C GLY A 76 -3.37 0.58 -1.81
N VAL A 77 -2.35 1.01 -2.55
CA VAL A 77 -1.48 0.14 -3.36
C VAL A 77 -0.75 -0.87 -2.48
N ALA A 78 -0.12 -0.43 -1.38
CA ALA A 78 0.57 -1.31 -0.45
C ALA A 78 -0.34 -2.44 0.06
N ARG A 79 -1.57 -2.10 0.44
CA ARG A 79 -2.58 -3.06 0.90
C ARG A 79 -2.97 -4.06 -0.19
N VAL A 80 -3.23 -3.60 -1.42
CA VAL A 80 -3.61 -4.48 -2.53
C VAL A 80 -2.49 -5.46 -2.85
N VAL A 81 -1.24 -4.97 -2.90
CA VAL A 81 -0.07 -5.82 -3.14
C VAL A 81 0.08 -6.86 -2.04
N LEU A 82 -0.06 -6.47 -0.77
CA LEU A 82 -0.05 -7.41 0.35
C LEU A 82 -1.11 -8.51 0.15
N CYS A 83 -2.35 -8.15 -0.19
CA CYS A 83 -3.42 -9.11 -0.41
C CYS A 83 -3.16 -10.03 -1.62
N LYS A 84 -2.50 -9.55 -2.67
CA LYS A 84 -2.13 -10.41 -3.81
C LYS A 84 -1.10 -11.47 -3.42
N ILE A 85 -0.14 -11.10 -2.56
CA ILE A 85 0.94 -11.98 -2.14
C ILE A 85 0.46 -13.03 -1.14
N VAL A 86 -0.20 -12.60 -0.06
CA VAL A 86 -0.56 -13.49 1.06
C VAL A 86 -2.05 -13.81 1.16
N GLY A 87 -2.89 -13.23 0.30
CA GLY A 87 -4.34 -13.28 0.49
C GLY A 87 -4.95 -14.67 0.41
N ASN A 88 -4.38 -15.54 -0.43
CA ASN A 88 -4.83 -16.93 -0.52
C ASN A 88 -4.42 -17.75 0.72
N ASP A 89 -3.17 -17.60 1.17
CA ASP A 89 -2.63 -18.37 2.29
C ASP A 89 -3.19 -17.92 3.64
N LEU A 90 -3.27 -16.60 3.84
CA LEU A 90 -3.73 -16.00 5.08
C LEU A 90 -5.21 -15.65 5.05
N ARG A 91 -5.93 -15.92 3.96
CA ARG A 91 -7.36 -15.56 3.79
C ARG A 91 -7.61 -14.08 4.11
N ILE A 92 -6.76 -13.21 3.59
CA ILE A 92 -6.89 -11.75 3.72
C ILE A 92 -7.25 -11.21 2.34
N GLN A 93 -8.29 -10.38 2.25
CA GLN A 93 -8.76 -9.84 0.98
C GLN A 93 -8.75 -8.32 1.00
N GLU A 94 -8.49 -7.72 -0.17
CA GLU A 94 -8.49 -6.27 -0.36
C GLU A 94 -9.86 -5.61 -0.11
N THR A 95 -10.94 -6.38 0.02
CA THR A 95 -12.28 -5.87 0.31
C THR A 95 -12.66 -5.97 1.79
N MET A 96 -11.86 -6.66 2.62
CA MET A 96 -12.17 -6.87 4.04
C MET A 96 -12.29 -5.56 4.78
N THR A 97 -13.32 -5.44 5.64
CA THR A 97 -13.46 -4.32 6.57
C THR A 97 -12.28 -4.24 7.53
N THR A 98 -12.08 -3.10 8.19
CA THR A 98 -11.06 -3.00 9.24
C THR A 98 -11.35 -3.97 10.38
N GLU A 99 -12.62 -4.14 10.73
CA GLU A 99 -13.06 -5.10 11.75
C GLU A 99 -12.76 -6.55 11.34
N ASP A 100 -13.13 -6.95 10.12
CA ASP A 100 -12.85 -8.30 9.61
C ASP A 100 -11.34 -8.57 9.56
N PHE A 101 -10.55 -7.57 9.15
CA PHE A 101 -9.10 -7.69 9.13
C PHE A 101 -8.52 -7.83 10.52
N GLN A 102 -8.94 -7.01 11.49
CA GLN A 102 -8.47 -7.12 12.89
C GLN A 102 -8.81 -8.49 13.48
N ASN A 103 -10.07 -8.94 13.30
CA ASN A 103 -10.48 -10.27 13.70
C ASN A 103 -9.62 -11.35 13.03
N ARG A 104 -9.34 -11.21 11.73
CA ARG A 104 -8.48 -12.17 11.03
C ARG A 104 -7.05 -12.15 11.54
N PHE A 105 -6.47 -10.97 11.72
CA PHE A 105 -5.08 -10.76 12.16
C PHE A 105 -4.84 -11.32 13.56
N GLN A 106 -5.77 -11.10 14.49
CA GLN A 106 -5.72 -11.67 15.85
C GLN A 106 -5.78 -13.21 15.86
N ASN A 107 -6.38 -13.81 14.83
CA ASN A 107 -6.44 -15.26 14.66
C ASN A 107 -5.25 -15.84 13.88
N LEU A 108 -4.28 -15.02 13.46
CA LEU A 108 -3.03 -15.49 12.87
C LEU A 108 -2.03 -15.88 13.97
N ASP A 109 -1.16 -16.85 13.67
CA ASP A 109 -0.05 -17.15 14.56
C ASP A 109 1.02 -16.05 14.52
N PHE A 110 1.92 -16.05 15.52
CA PHE A 110 2.96 -15.02 15.64
C PHE A 110 3.85 -14.91 14.40
N ASN A 111 4.21 -16.04 13.78
CA ASN A 111 5.07 -16.02 12.59
C ASN A 111 4.34 -15.40 11.39
N GLN A 112 3.03 -15.65 11.26
CA GLN A 112 2.19 -15.02 10.24
C GLN A 112 2.05 -13.51 10.46
N GLN A 113 1.92 -13.06 11.71
CA GLN A 113 1.87 -11.63 12.04
C GLN A 113 3.20 -10.92 11.75
N VAL A 114 4.33 -11.55 12.09
CA VAL A 114 5.68 -11.06 11.74
C VAL A 114 5.84 -11.01 10.23
N LEU A 115 5.47 -12.07 9.50
CA LEU A 115 5.52 -12.11 8.04
C LEU A 115 4.74 -10.96 7.40
N LEU A 116 3.53 -10.66 7.89
CA LEU A 116 2.74 -9.53 7.39
C LEU A 116 3.44 -8.19 7.60
N THR A 117 4.13 -8.04 8.74
CA THR A 117 4.86 -6.82 9.07
C THR A 117 6.07 -6.68 8.14
N ASP A 118 6.88 -7.73 8.00
CA ASP A 118 8.07 -7.74 7.14
C ASP A 118 7.71 -7.49 5.68
N LEU A 119 6.65 -8.15 5.18
CA LEU A 119 6.17 -7.92 3.81
C LEU A 119 5.67 -6.50 3.60
N LEU A 120 4.97 -5.91 4.58
CA LEU A 120 4.54 -4.51 4.47
C LEU A 120 5.72 -3.54 4.46
N MET A 121 6.77 -3.82 5.23
CA MET A 121 8.00 -3.03 5.18
C MET A 121 8.66 -3.13 3.80
N GLU A 122 8.79 -4.34 3.25
CA GLU A 122 9.37 -4.56 1.93
C GLU A 122 8.54 -3.88 0.82
N ILE A 123 7.21 -4.02 0.85
CA ILE A 123 6.29 -3.33 -0.06
C ILE A 123 6.45 -1.81 0.03
N SER A 124 6.65 -1.28 1.24
CA SER A 124 6.83 0.16 1.47
C SER A 124 8.11 0.66 0.81
N ASP A 125 9.22 -0.06 0.97
CA ASP A 125 10.50 0.28 0.34
C ASP A 125 10.39 0.23 -1.20
N THR A 126 9.74 -0.79 -1.74
CA THR A 126 9.48 -0.91 -3.19
C THR A 126 8.62 0.25 -3.69
N ILE A 127 7.59 0.65 -2.94
CA ILE A 127 6.77 1.81 -3.29
C ILE A 127 7.60 3.08 -3.30
N GLN A 128 8.45 3.31 -2.29
CA GLN A 128 9.31 4.49 -2.25
C GLN A 128 10.26 4.53 -3.45
N PHE A 129 10.92 3.41 -3.76
CA PHE A 129 11.81 3.28 -4.91
C PHE A 129 11.10 3.66 -6.22
N TRP A 130 9.93 3.05 -6.50
CA TRP A 130 9.19 3.34 -7.74
C TRP A 130 8.60 4.74 -7.76
N THR A 131 8.22 5.29 -6.61
CA THR A 131 7.75 6.68 -6.50
C THR A 131 8.86 7.65 -6.91
N MET A 132 10.09 7.45 -6.42
CA MET A 132 11.25 8.25 -6.84
C MET A 132 11.51 8.12 -8.33
N ARG A 133 11.50 6.90 -8.88
CA ARG A 133 11.70 6.67 -10.32
C ARG A 133 10.62 7.32 -11.19
N LEU A 134 9.36 7.29 -10.75
CA LEU A 134 8.24 7.94 -11.44
C LEU A 134 8.37 9.46 -11.40
N LYS A 135 8.88 10.02 -10.29
CA LYS A 135 9.17 11.44 -10.14
C LYS A 135 10.30 11.86 -11.09
N ASP A 136 11.43 11.17 -11.08
CA ASP A 136 12.56 11.45 -11.96
C ASP A 136 12.11 11.46 -13.44
N ALA A 137 11.30 10.48 -13.84
CA ALA A 137 10.76 10.40 -15.19
C ALA A 137 9.76 11.53 -15.53
N LYS A 138 9.04 12.08 -14.55
CA LYS A 138 8.15 13.23 -14.74
C LYS A 138 8.95 14.52 -14.88
N ASP A 139 9.97 14.70 -14.03
CA ASP A 139 10.81 15.89 -14.02
C ASP A 139 11.65 15.99 -15.31
N CYS A 140 12.20 14.86 -15.81
CA CYS A 140 12.87 14.82 -17.12
C CYS A 140 11.94 15.20 -18.28
N ASN A 141 10.67 14.79 -18.26
CA ASN A 141 9.70 15.11 -19.31
C ASN A 141 9.21 16.56 -19.25
N THR A 142 9.38 17.26 -18.13
CA THR A 142 8.93 18.65 -17.95
C THR A 142 10.02 19.66 -18.34
N GLN A 143 11.26 19.20 -18.51
CA GLN A 143 12.41 20.01 -18.92
C GLN A 143 12.63 20.06 -20.45
N VAL A 144 11.65 19.62 -21.26
CA VAL A 144 11.65 19.68 -22.73
C VAL A 144 10.50 20.53 -23.22
#